data_AF-A0A355ESP0-F1
#
_entry.id   AF-A0A355ESP0-F1
#
_cell.length_a   1.000
_cell.length_b   1.000
_cell.length_c   1.000
_cell.angle_alpha   90.00
_cell.angle_beta   90.00
_cell.angle_gamma   90.00
#
_symmetry.space_group_name_H-M   'P 1'
#
loop_
_entity.id
_entity.type
_entity.pdbx_description
1 polymer ?
#
loop_
_entity_poly.entity_id
_entity_poly.type
_entity_poly.pdbx_seq_one_letter_code
_entity_poly.pdbx_strand_id
1 'polypeptide(L)'
;MAVINGKVAAQPLEPETVEQARERVARERREAEAFAARYGLEFVDLTRFRIENDLFRRIPFELMLRYGFIPEEQLDGRISVVMADPSDVLKIDEMEMLLGQPIEAKVGVRSAIEEILQKSESAQRVLDEASEDFRIQLVQEDEEGEEVLSIDRISADTSPIIKLVDSTMFNAIQRRASDIHIETRDTEVIIKYRIDGVLYQAMEPIDKRHHQTIISRLKVMSELDIAEKRIPQDGRFKLRLKGRTIDFRVSIMPSVHGEDCVIRILDKESMSEEFKNLRLDILGFDEETLRKLRKFIREPYGMVLVTGPTG
;
A
#
# COMPACT_ATOMS: atom_id res chain seq x y z
N MET A 1 -43.31 7.29 20.21
CA MET A 1 -43.48 7.49 18.76
C MET A 1 -42.68 8.74 18.39
N ALA A 2 -41.78 8.60 17.41
CA ALA A 2 -40.79 9.57 16.89
C ALA A 2 -39.56 9.90 17.78
N VAL A 3 -38.51 9.12 17.51
CA VAL A 3 -37.09 9.43 17.73
C VAL A 3 -36.58 10.16 16.47
N ILE A 4 -35.85 11.26 16.59
CA ILE A 4 -35.05 11.81 15.48
C ILE A 4 -33.62 12.05 15.99
N ASN A 5 -32.71 11.21 15.50
CA ASN A 5 -31.27 11.23 15.72
C ASN A 5 -30.63 12.49 15.11
N GLY A 6 -29.97 13.29 15.94
CA GLY A 6 -29.04 14.33 15.50
C GLY A 6 -27.73 13.70 15.01
N LYS A 7 -27.60 13.51 13.70
CA LYS A 7 -26.31 13.30 13.04
C LYS A 7 -25.59 14.66 12.97
N VAL A 8 -24.50 14.80 13.73
CA VAL A 8 -23.54 15.89 13.54
C VAL A 8 -22.80 15.60 12.22
N ALA A 9 -23.16 16.32 11.17
CA ALA A 9 -22.39 16.32 9.93
C ALA A 9 -21.05 17.02 10.22
N ALA A 10 -19.93 16.33 9.98
CA ALA A 10 -18.62 16.97 9.94
C ALA A 10 -18.63 17.98 8.78
N GLN A 11 -18.60 19.27 9.13
CA GLN A 11 -18.43 20.34 8.15
C GLN A 11 -17.06 20.20 7.49
N PRO A 12 -16.94 20.42 6.17
CA PRO A 12 -15.63 20.50 5.53
C PRO A 12 -14.85 21.65 6.17
N LEU A 13 -13.64 21.37 6.65
CA LEU A 13 -12.74 22.40 7.18
C LEU A 13 -12.45 23.39 6.04
N GLU A 14 -12.79 24.66 6.22
CA GLU A 14 -12.40 25.72 5.28
C GLU A 14 -10.87 25.72 5.12
N PRO A 15 -10.33 25.98 3.91
CA PRO A 15 -8.90 26.02 3.70
C PRO A 15 -8.29 27.10 4.60
N GLU A 16 -7.38 26.67 5.47
CA GLU A 16 -6.73 27.50 6.46
C GLU A 16 -6.03 28.69 5.80
N THR A 17 -6.27 29.90 6.30
CA THR A 17 -5.57 31.08 5.78
C THR A 17 -4.09 31.03 6.13
N VAL A 18 -3.24 31.64 5.30
CA VAL A 18 -1.78 31.69 5.50
C VAL A 18 -1.40 32.21 6.90
N GLU A 19 -2.22 33.10 7.46
CA GLU A 19 -2.05 33.65 8.81
C GLU A 19 -2.38 32.62 9.90
N GLN A 20 -3.48 31.88 9.76
CA GLN A 20 -3.86 30.77 10.66
C GLN A 20 -2.82 29.64 10.66
N ALA A 21 -2.28 29.28 9.48
CA ALA A 21 -1.24 28.27 9.36
C ALA A 21 0.06 28.71 10.08
N ARG A 22 0.44 29.99 9.98
CA ARG A 22 1.59 30.56 10.68
C ARG A 22 1.40 30.56 12.20
N GLU A 23 0.20 30.91 12.67
CA GLU A 23 -0.13 30.87 14.10
C GLU A 23 -0.12 29.44 14.66
N ARG A 24 -0.61 28.46 13.89
CA ARG A 24 -0.57 27.04 14.26
C ARG A 24 0.86 26.54 14.43
N VAL A 25 1.72 26.76 13.44
CA VAL A 25 3.13 26.34 13.50
C VAL A 25 3.87 27.01 14.66
N ALA A 26 3.61 28.30 14.92
CA ALA A 26 4.20 29.01 16.05
C ALA A 26 3.70 28.46 17.40
N ARG A 27 2.44 28.04 17.49
CA ARG A 27 1.90 27.39 18.68
C ARG A 27 2.52 26.02 18.91
N GLU A 28 2.54 25.16 17.89
CA GLU A 28 3.13 23.81 17.97
C GLU A 28 4.61 23.85 18.33
N ARG A 29 5.35 24.83 17.79
CA ARG A 29 6.75 25.04 18.18
C ARG A 29 6.90 25.33 19.67
N ARG A 30 6.10 26.25 20.22
CA ARG A 30 6.13 26.56 21.67
C ARG A 30 5.75 25.36 22.53
N GLU A 31 4.78 24.57 22.09
CA GLU A 31 4.37 23.34 22.76
C GLU A 31 5.50 22.31 22.77
N ALA A 32 6.17 22.10 21.63
CA ALA A 32 7.30 21.19 21.50
C ALA A 32 8.52 21.65 22.32
N GLU A 33 8.87 22.94 22.30
CA GLU A 33 9.95 23.51 23.11
C GLU A 33 9.66 23.36 24.62
N ALA A 34 8.43 23.65 25.05
CA ALA A 34 8.02 23.47 26.45
C ALA A 34 8.02 22.00 26.88
N PHE A 35 7.63 21.10 25.97
CA PHE A 35 7.67 19.66 26.20
C PHE A 35 9.11 19.17 26.37
N ALA A 36 10.01 19.53 25.45
CA ALA A 36 11.43 19.21 25.51
C ALA A 36 12.06 19.67 26.84
N ALA A 37 11.80 20.91 27.23
CA ALA A 37 12.29 21.47 28.49
C ALA A 37 11.76 20.73 29.74
N ARG A 38 10.50 20.30 29.72
CA ARG A 38 9.87 19.57 30.84
C ARG A 38 10.50 18.19 31.06
N TYR A 39 10.88 17.51 29.99
CA TYR A 39 11.44 16.15 30.05
C TYR A 39 12.97 16.12 29.96
N GLY A 40 13.63 17.28 29.87
CA GLY A 40 15.08 17.38 29.76
C GLY A 40 15.63 16.85 28.44
N LEU A 41 14.83 16.90 27.37
CA LEU A 41 15.18 16.43 26.04
C LEU A 41 15.63 17.59 25.14
N GLU A 42 16.41 17.27 24.12
CA GLU A 42 16.80 18.25 23.10
C GLU A 42 15.62 18.56 22.17
N PHE A 43 15.38 19.85 21.90
CA PHE A 43 14.46 20.29 20.86
C PHE A 43 15.22 20.51 19.55
N VAL A 44 14.73 19.91 18.47
CA VAL A 44 15.35 20.00 17.14
C VAL A 44 14.48 20.86 16.22
N ASP A 45 15.08 21.92 15.66
CA ASP A 45 14.42 22.76 14.66
C ASP A 45 14.47 22.10 13.28
N LEU A 46 13.34 21.51 12.88
CA LEU A 46 13.23 20.73 11.66
C LEU A 46 13.28 21.55 10.37
N THR A 47 13.25 22.88 10.45
CA THR A 47 13.39 23.75 9.26
C THR A 47 14.77 23.69 8.61
N ARG A 48 15.80 23.29 9.37
CA ARG A 48 17.19 23.13 8.90
C ARG A 48 17.68 21.70 8.95
N PHE A 49 16.77 20.75 9.21
CA PHE A 49 17.10 19.36 9.36
C PHE A 49 17.66 18.79 8.06
N ARG A 50 18.75 18.03 8.18
CA ARG A 50 19.35 17.32 7.06
C ARG A 50 19.14 15.84 7.28
N ILE A 51 18.48 15.21 6.32
CA ILE A 51 18.24 13.77 6.35
C ILE A 51 19.57 13.06 6.06
N GLU A 52 20.03 12.24 7.00
CA GLU A 52 21.11 11.29 6.75
C GLU A 52 20.56 10.13 5.90
N ASN A 53 20.77 10.20 4.58
CA ASN A 53 20.15 9.27 3.63
C ASN A 53 20.43 7.79 3.92
N ASP A 54 21.62 7.45 4.43
CA ASP A 54 21.98 6.06 4.71
C ASP A 54 21.21 5.50 5.91
N LEU A 55 21.07 6.29 6.98
CA LEU A 55 20.28 5.91 8.15
C LEU A 55 18.78 5.87 7.83
N PHE A 56 18.32 6.84 7.04
CA PHE A 56 16.93 6.91 6.59
C PHE A 56 16.55 5.72 5.70
N ARG A 57 17.48 5.19 4.89
CA ARG A 57 17.26 3.99 4.06
C ARG A 57 17.34 2.69 4.85
N ARG A 58 18.16 2.63 5.90
CA ARG A 58 18.35 1.42 6.72
C ARG A 58 17.15 1.12 7.60
N ILE A 59 16.44 2.14 8.05
CA ILE A 59 15.25 2.00 8.89
C ILE A 59 14.02 1.83 7.98
N PRO A 60 13.20 0.78 8.16
CA PRO A 60 11.97 0.62 7.38
C PRO A 60 11.05 1.84 7.54
N PHE A 61 10.66 2.45 6.42
CA PHE A 61 9.83 3.65 6.40
C PHE A 61 8.48 3.47 7.10
N GLU A 62 7.93 2.25 7.07
CA GLU A 62 6.70 1.87 7.77
C GLU A 62 6.81 2.02 9.29
N LEU A 63 8.00 1.79 9.86
CA LEU A 63 8.26 2.02 11.28
C LEU A 63 8.28 3.53 11.58
N MET A 64 8.88 4.33 10.71
CA MET A 64 8.90 5.79 10.86
C MET A 64 7.49 6.37 10.87
N LEU A 65 6.61 5.89 9.97
CA LEU A 65 5.19 6.27 9.94
C LEU A 65 4.43 5.76 11.15
N ARG A 66 4.58 4.48 11.50
CA ARG A 66 3.83 3.83 12.59
C ARG A 66 4.13 4.47 13.95
N TYR A 67 5.40 4.77 14.20
CA TYR A 67 5.85 5.32 15.48
C TYR A 67 6.02 6.84 15.46
N GLY A 68 5.89 7.49 14.30
CA GLY A 68 5.90 8.95 14.16
C GLY A 68 7.24 9.58 14.52
N PHE A 69 8.32 9.05 13.94
CA PHE A 69 9.68 9.57 14.17
C PHE A 69 10.47 9.70 12.86
N ILE A 70 11.52 10.51 12.88
CA ILE A 70 12.53 10.58 11.82
C ILE A 70 13.93 10.36 12.42
N PRO A 71 14.80 9.57 11.77
CA PRO A 71 16.17 9.43 12.22
C PRO A 71 16.98 10.69 11.90
N GLU A 72 17.78 11.14 12.86
CA GLU A 72 18.68 12.28 12.70
C GLU A 72 20.10 11.82 12.38
N GLU A 73 20.70 11.06 13.29
CA GLU A 73 22.08 10.61 13.19
C GLU A 73 22.29 9.32 13.96
N GLN A 74 23.38 8.62 13.63
CA GLN A 74 23.85 7.46 14.37
C GLN A 74 25.23 7.73 14.95
N LEU A 75 25.34 7.75 16.29
CA LEU A 75 26.58 7.98 17.01
C LEU A 75 26.80 6.87 18.05
N ASP A 76 28.02 6.34 18.12
CA ASP A 76 28.44 5.37 19.15
C ASP A 76 27.50 4.16 19.34
N GLY A 77 26.90 3.69 18.24
CA GLY A 77 25.98 2.54 18.25
C GLY A 77 24.56 2.85 18.71
N ARG A 78 24.23 4.12 18.96
CA ARG A 78 22.87 4.62 19.26
C ARG A 78 22.28 5.34 18.05
N ILE A 79 20.95 5.39 17.98
CA ILE A 79 20.23 6.10 16.93
C ILE A 79 19.53 7.31 17.57
N SER A 80 19.91 8.51 17.15
CA SER A 80 19.15 9.73 17.48
C SER A 80 17.89 9.79 16.61
N VAL A 81 16.73 9.93 17.24
CA VAL A 81 15.44 10.07 16.56
C VAL A 81 14.73 11.33 17.02
N VAL A 82 14.08 12.02 16.09
CA VAL A 82 13.21 13.16 16.39
C VAL A 82 11.76 12.70 16.33
N MET A 83 11.01 12.91 17.41
CA MET A 83 9.60 12.54 17.52
C MET A 83 8.78 13.66 18.17
N ALA A 84 7.46 13.65 17.94
CA ALA A 84 6.57 14.68 18.49
C ALA A 84 6.27 14.45 19.98
N ASP A 85 6.26 13.19 20.42
CA ASP A 85 5.90 12.81 21.78
C ASP A 85 6.72 11.61 22.28
N PRO A 86 7.86 11.85 22.95
CA PRO A 86 8.67 10.82 23.59
C PRO A 86 8.20 10.42 25.00
N SER A 87 6.97 10.79 25.44
CA SER A 87 6.48 10.37 26.77
C SER A 87 6.11 8.89 26.88
N ASP A 88 5.89 8.23 25.73
CA ASP A 88 5.54 6.83 25.64
C ASP A 88 6.80 5.95 25.61
N VAL A 89 7.37 5.73 26.79
CA VAL A 89 8.61 4.96 26.96
C VAL A 89 8.48 3.53 26.42
N LEU A 90 7.28 2.93 26.48
CA LEU A 90 7.03 1.59 25.94
C LEU A 90 7.19 1.55 24.42
N LYS A 91 6.79 2.60 23.70
CA LYS A 91 7.04 2.70 22.25
C LYS A 91 8.53 2.81 21.94
N ILE A 92 9.26 3.57 22.76
CA ILE A 92 10.71 3.72 22.60
C ILE A 92 11.38 2.35 22.80
N ASP A 93 11.03 1.62 23.85
CA ASP A 93 11.54 0.27 24.11
C ASP A 93 11.22 -0.70 22.95
N GLU A 94 10.00 -0.66 22.40
CA GLU A 94 9.61 -1.47 21.24
C GLU A 94 10.44 -1.10 20.00
N MET A 95 10.68 0.19 19.77
CA MET A 95 11.51 0.67 18.68
C MET A 95 12.97 0.22 18.85
N GLU A 96 13.53 0.28 20.06
CA GLU A 96 14.89 -0.21 20.34
C GLU A 96 15.02 -1.70 20.02
N MET A 97 14.01 -2.51 20.38
CA MET A 97 13.97 -3.93 20.05
C MET A 97 13.90 -4.18 18.54
N LEU A 98 13.07 -3.42 17.81
CA LEU A 98 12.89 -3.56 16.37
C LEU A 98 14.13 -3.11 15.57
N LEU A 99 14.80 -2.04 16.03
CA LEU A 99 16.00 -1.50 15.38
C LEU A 99 17.29 -2.21 15.84
N GLY A 100 17.24 -2.94 16.97
CA GLY A 100 18.38 -3.64 17.54
C GLY A 100 19.46 -2.70 18.10
N GLN A 101 19.12 -1.44 18.34
CA GLN A 101 20.04 -0.39 18.79
C GLN A 101 19.35 0.54 19.80
N PRO A 102 20.06 1.05 20.82
CA PRO A 102 19.50 2.02 21.74
C PRO A 102 19.12 3.31 21.03
N ILE A 103 18.05 3.95 21.49
CA ILE A 103 17.47 5.15 20.89
C ILE A 103 17.68 6.35 21.80
N GLU A 104 18.12 7.45 21.22
CA GLU A 104 18.14 8.76 21.86
C GLU A 104 17.02 9.61 21.29
N ALA A 105 15.99 9.87 22.11
CA ALA A 105 14.80 10.59 21.67
C ALA A 105 14.98 12.11 21.82
N LYS A 106 14.73 12.83 20.73
CA LYS A 106 14.67 14.29 20.67
C LYS A 106 13.27 14.73 20.27
N VAL A 107 12.92 15.96 20.61
CA VAL A 107 11.58 16.51 20.39
C VAL A 107 11.57 17.40 19.15
N GLY A 108 10.63 17.14 18.25
CA GLY A 108 10.38 17.95 17.06
C GLY A 108 8.94 18.41 16.95
N VAL A 109 8.70 19.37 16.07
CA VAL A 109 7.34 19.83 15.76
C VAL A 109 6.61 18.75 14.95
N ARG A 110 5.42 18.32 15.41
CA ARG A 110 4.63 17.24 14.77
C ARG A 110 4.41 17.46 13.29
N SER A 111 3.87 18.63 12.91
CA SER A 111 3.59 18.96 11.51
C SER A 111 4.85 18.93 10.63
N ALA A 112 6.00 19.32 11.18
CA ALA A 112 7.28 19.28 10.46
C ALA A 112 7.81 17.84 10.28
N ILE A 113 7.64 16.96 11.28
CA ILE A 113 7.97 15.53 11.18
C ILE A 113 7.10 14.89 10.08
N GLU A 114 5.79 15.12 10.12
CA GLU A 114 4.85 14.62 9.13
C GLU A 114 5.19 15.12 7.71
N GLU A 115 5.52 16.40 7.55
CA GLU A 115 5.93 16.98 6.27
C GLU A 115 7.22 16.34 5.72
N ILE A 116 8.20 16.09 6.58
CA ILE A 116 9.45 15.40 6.19
C ILE A 116 9.16 13.96 5.78
N LEU A 117 8.32 13.23 6.52
CA LEU A 117 7.94 11.87 6.16
C LEU A 117 7.20 11.83 4.81
N GLN A 118 6.23 12.73 4.58
CA GLN A 118 5.50 12.81 3.31
C GLN A 118 6.43 13.14 2.12
N LYS A 119 7.32 14.13 2.27
CA LYS A 119 8.31 14.46 1.24
C LYS A 119 9.26 13.30 0.99
N SER A 120 9.69 12.61 2.04
CA SER A 120 10.61 11.48 1.94
C SER A 120 9.94 10.24 1.34
N GLU A 121 8.66 10.00 1.58
CA GLU A 121 7.89 8.95 0.91
C GLU A 121 7.91 9.15 -0.60
N SER A 122 7.71 10.39 -1.05
CA SER A 122 7.79 10.73 -2.47
C SER A 122 9.20 10.56 -3.05
N ALA A 123 10.26 10.89 -2.30
CA ALA A 123 11.64 10.74 -2.74
C ALA A 123 12.14 9.28 -2.70
N GLN A 124 11.70 8.50 -1.71
CA GLN A 124 12.00 7.08 -1.59
C GLN A 124 11.33 6.31 -2.72
N ARG A 125 10.06 6.63 -3.06
CA ARG A 125 9.41 6.10 -4.27
C ARG A 125 10.21 6.39 -5.54
N VAL A 126 10.74 7.62 -5.69
CA VAL A 126 11.59 8.01 -6.84
C VAL A 126 12.95 7.29 -6.86
N LEU A 127 13.50 6.93 -5.69
CA LEU A 127 14.75 6.18 -5.58
C LEU A 127 14.56 4.68 -5.79
N ASP A 128 13.47 4.11 -5.27
CA ASP A 128 13.05 2.73 -5.56
C ASP A 128 12.78 2.58 -7.07
N GLU A 129 12.18 3.59 -7.71
CA GLU A 129 11.99 3.69 -9.16
C GLU A 129 13.31 3.70 -9.98
N ALA A 130 14.45 4.09 -9.39
CA ALA A 130 15.74 4.19 -10.08
C ALA A 130 16.60 2.91 -10.01
N SER A 131 16.25 1.97 -9.14
CA SER A 131 16.83 0.62 -9.12
C SER A 131 16.28 -0.23 -10.26
N GLU A 132 17.14 -0.88 -11.05
CA GLU A 132 16.75 -1.76 -12.16
C GLU A 132 15.80 -2.91 -11.73
N ASP A 133 15.76 -3.24 -10.44
CA ASP A 133 14.87 -4.25 -9.83
C ASP A 133 13.38 -3.83 -9.74
N PHE A 134 13.06 -2.55 -10.00
CA PHE A 134 11.71 -2.00 -9.83
C PHE A 134 10.89 -1.94 -11.13
N ARG A 135 11.45 -2.40 -12.25
CA ARG A 135 10.73 -2.43 -13.52
C ARG A 135 9.70 -3.56 -13.52
N ILE A 136 8.44 -3.21 -13.26
CA ILE A 136 7.30 -4.05 -13.60
C ILE A 136 7.31 -4.25 -15.12
N GLN A 137 7.47 -5.50 -15.57
CA GLN A 137 7.46 -5.85 -16.98
C GLN A 137 6.12 -6.50 -17.32
N LEU A 138 5.42 -5.97 -18.32
CA LEU A 138 4.19 -6.58 -18.82
C LEU A 138 4.60 -7.78 -19.68
N VAL A 139 3.99 -8.93 -19.44
CA VAL A 139 4.23 -10.12 -20.26
C VAL A 139 3.04 -10.26 -21.21
N GLN A 140 3.32 -10.26 -22.51
CA GLN A 140 2.34 -10.63 -23.54
C GLN A 140 2.57 -12.07 -23.98
N GLU A 141 1.49 -12.76 -24.34
CA GLU A 141 1.56 -14.07 -24.98
C GLU A 141 1.30 -13.88 -26.48
N ASP A 142 2.30 -14.19 -27.29
CA ASP A 142 2.29 -14.16 -28.73
C ASP A 142 2.40 -15.60 -29.29
N GLU A 143 2.12 -15.80 -30.60
CA GLU A 143 2.05 -17.12 -31.22
C GLU A 143 3.37 -17.94 -31.12
N GLU A 144 4.48 -17.29 -30.75
CA GLU A 144 5.82 -17.89 -30.59
C GLU A 144 6.26 -18.09 -29.12
N GLY A 145 5.50 -17.64 -28.11
CA GLY A 145 5.86 -17.81 -26.70
C GLY A 145 5.39 -16.69 -25.75
N GLU A 146 6.04 -16.55 -24.58
CA GLU A 146 5.87 -15.39 -23.70
C GLU A 146 6.89 -14.30 -24.08
N GLU A 147 6.48 -13.24 -24.77
CA GLU A 147 7.29 -12.05 -24.97
C GLU A 147 7.20 -11.10 -23.76
N VAL A 148 8.37 -10.73 -23.22
CA VAL A 148 8.46 -9.78 -22.11
C VAL A 148 8.65 -8.38 -22.67
N LEU A 149 7.58 -7.59 -22.62
CA LEU A 149 7.64 -6.19 -23.02
C LEU A 149 8.10 -5.35 -21.83
N SER A 150 9.26 -4.71 -22.00
CA SER A 150 9.60 -3.54 -21.20
C SER A 150 8.56 -2.45 -21.50
N ILE A 151 7.74 -2.11 -20.51
CA ILE A 151 6.67 -1.10 -20.59
C ILE A 151 7.19 0.27 -21.09
N ASP A 152 8.51 0.49 -21.07
CA ASP A 152 9.20 1.65 -21.62
C ASP A 152 8.92 1.93 -23.11
N ARG A 153 8.51 0.92 -23.90
CA ARG A 153 8.37 1.10 -25.36
C ARG A 153 7.10 1.84 -25.82
N ILE A 154 6.14 2.14 -24.94
CA ILE A 154 4.89 2.81 -25.33
C ILE A 154 4.83 4.29 -24.93
N SER A 155 5.71 4.81 -24.06
CA SER A 155 5.78 6.25 -23.79
C SER A 155 7.15 6.63 -23.24
N ALA A 156 7.95 7.34 -24.04
CA ALA A 156 9.25 7.90 -23.68
C ALA A 156 9.18 9.06 -22.66
N ASP A 157 8.07 9.17 -21.94
CA ASP A 157 7.83 10.06 -20.79
C ASP A 157 6.93 9.25 -19.84
N THR A 158 7.46 8.71 -18.75
CA THR A 158 6.66 7.91 -17.80
C THR A 158 5.68 8.83 -17.07
N SER A 159 4.47 8.97 -17.61
CA SER A 159 3.38 9.75 -17.04
C SER A 159 3.20 9.42 -15.54
N PRO A 160 3.03 10.42 -14.64
CA PRO A 160 2.84 10.19 -13.21
C PRO A 160 1.74 9.17 -12.88
N ILE A 161 0.75 9.03 -13.75
CA ILE A 161 -0.33 8.04 -13.58
C ILE A 161 0.14 6.61 -13.84
N ILE A 162 1.05 6.39 -14.80
CA ILE A 162 1.65 5.08 -15.04
C ILE A 162 2.38 4.64 -13.76
N LYS A 163 3.20 5.55 -13.20
CA LYS A 163 3.93 5.29 -11.95
C LYS A 163 3.01 4.99 -10.77
N LEU A 164 1.91 5.72 -10.66
CA LEU A 164 0.90 5.49 -9.63
C LEU A 164 0.28 4.09 -9.74
N VAL A 165 -0.11 3.68 -10.95
CA VAL A 165 -0.70 2.35 -11.19
C VAL A 165 0.33 1.25 -10.91
N ASP A 166 1.55 1.40 -11.44
CA ASP A 166 2.62 0.42 -11.25
C ASP A 166 2.97 0.27 -9.75
N SER A 167 3.13 1.38 -9.03
CA SER A 167 3.37 1.39 -7.58
C SER A 167 2.20 0.77 -6.80
N THR A 168 0.96 1.01 -7.25
CA THR A 168 -0.24 0.41 -6.63
C THR A 168 -0.23 -1.11 -6.77
N MET A 169 0.15 -1.65 -7.94
CA MET A 169 0.27 -3.09 -8.16
C MET A 169 1.39 -3.70 -7.31
N PHE A 170 2.56 -3.06 -7.31
CA PHE A 170 3.71 -3.52 -6.55
C PHE A 170 3.40 -3.59 -5.05
N ASN A 171 2.83 -2.52 -4.49
CA ASN A 171 2.45 -2.48 -3.08
C ASN A 171 1.40 -3.53 -2.73
N ALA A 172 0.45 -3.80 -3.62
CA ALA A 172 -0.53 -4.87 -3.42
C ALA A 172 0.13 -6.26 -3.34
N ILE A 173 1.11 -6.53 -4.22
CA ILE A 173 1.88 -7.77 -4.19
C ILE A 173 2.71 -7.88 -2.89
N GLN A 174 3.45 -6.82 -2.52
CA GLN A 174 4.26 -6.81 -1.29
C GLN A 174 3.41 -7.10 -0.04
N ARG A 175 2.20 -6.51 0.01
CA ARG A 175 1.23 -6.69 1.09
C ARG A 175 0.40 -7.96 0.98
N ARG A 176 0.68 -8.83 -0.01
CA ARG A 176 -0.03 -10.10 -0.27
C ARG A 176 -1.55 -9.91 -0.38
N ALA A 177 -1.99 -8.84 -1.05
CA ALA A 177 -3.41 -8.59 -1.29
C ALA A 177 -3.99 -9.62 -2.27
N SER A 178 -5.23 -10.05 -2.04
CA SER A 178 -5.99 -10.92 -2.97
C SER A 178 -6.65 -10.12 -4.09
N ASP A 179 -7.13 -8.91 -3.77
CA ASP A 179 -7.84 -8.05 -4.70
C ASP A 179 -7.45 -6.57 -4.48
N ILE A 180 -7.38 -5.81 -5.56
CA ILE A 180 -7.25 -4.35 -5.58
C ILE A 180 -8.58 -3.79 -6.05
N HIS A 181 -9.17 -2.90 -5.26
CA HIS A 181 -10.41 -2.21 -5.58
C HIS A 181 -10.10 -0.75 -5.87
N ILE A 182 -10.56 -0.25 -7.01
CA ILE A 182 -10.44 1.14 -7.43
C ILE A 182 -11.88 1.64 -7.61
N GLU A 183 -12.34 2.40 -6.63
CA GLU A 183 -13.71 2.89 -6.53
C GLU A 183 -13.76 4.39 -6.82
N THR A 184 -14.66 4.81 -7.70
CA THR A 184 -14.85 6.20 -8.08
C THR A 184 -16.04 6.80 -7.35
N ARG A 185 -15.78 7.89 -6.64
CA ARG A 185 -16.78 8.67 -5.92
C ARG A 185 -17.08 9.98 -6.64
N ASP A 186 -17.93 10.78 -6.03
CA ASP A 186 -18.35 12.08 -6.55
C ASP A 186 -17.18 13.04 -6.79
N THR A 187 -16.17 13.02 -5.92
CA THR A 187 -15.04 13.96 -5.87
C THR A 187 -13.66 13.30 -5.86
N GLU A 188 -13.59 12.00 -5.59
CA GLU A 188 -12.33 11.28 -5.37
C GLU A 188 -12.36 9.86 -5.95
N VAL A 189 -11.17 9.25 -6.09
CA VAL A 189 -10.95 7.84 -6.39
C VAL A 189 -10.28 7.20 -5.18
N ILE A 190 -10.87 6.13 -4.67
CA ILE A 190 -10.35 5.39 -3.51
C ILE A 190 -9.78 4.07 -3.99
N ILE A 191 -8.55 3.79 -3.58
CA ILE A 191 -7.90 2.49 -3.78
C ILE A 191 -7.90 1.71 -2.47
N LYS A 192 -8.37 0.47 -2.52
CA LYS A 192 -8.36 -0.46 -1.38
C LYS A 192 -7.70 -1.78 -1.77
N TYR A 193 -7.09 -2.43 -0.79
CA TYR A 193 -6.60 -3.79 -0.89
C TYR A 193 -7.46 -4.72 -0.05
N ARG A 194 -7.80 -5.89 -0.59
CA ARG A 194 -8.29 -6.99 0.21
C ARG A 194 -7.11 -7.81 0.70
N ILE A 195 -6.87 -7.82 2.00
CA ILE A 195 -5.81 -8.58 2.65
C ILE A 195 -6.49 -9.48 3.67
N ASP A 196 -6.28 -10.79 3.57
CA ASP A 196 -6.91 -11.81 4.43
C ASP A 196 -8.43 -11.65 4.55
N GLY A 197 -9.08 -11.32 3.43
CA GLY A 197 -10.53 -11.15 3.33
C GLY A 197 -11.05 -9.78 3.76
N VAL A 198 -10.22 -8.91 4.36
CA VAL A 198 -10.60 -7.59 4.87
C VAL A 198 -10.13 -6.48 3.92
N LEU A 199 -10.97 -5.46 3.71
CA LEU A 199 -10.63 -4.31 2.87
C LEU A 199 -9.94 -3.22 3.68
N TYR A 200 -8.76 -2.80 3.21
CA TYR A 200 -7.97 -1.71 3.76
C TYR A 200 -7.78 -0.63 2.70
N GLN A 201 -7.92 0.64 3.08
CA GLN A 201 -7.57 1.74 2.19
C GLN A 201 -6.06 1.77 1.99
N ALA A 202 -5.63 1.78 0.73
CA ALA A 202 -4.23 1.63 0.36
C ALA A 202 -3.43 2.94 0.47
N MET A 203 -4.08 4.07 0.20
CA MET A 203 -3.47 5.40 0.14
C MET A 203 -4.52 6.50 0.37
N GLU A 204 -4.08 7.74 0.47
CA GLU A 204 -4.99 8.89 0.49
C GLU A 204 -5.86 8.94 -0.78
N PRO A 205 -7.11 9.41 -0.69
CA PRO A 205 -7.98 9.51 -1.86
C PRO A 205 -7.36 10.39 -2.96
N ILE A 206 -7.51 9.93 -4.19
CA ILE A 206 -6.96 10.62 -5.36
C ILE A 206 -8.04 11.53 -5.94
N ASP A 207 -7.68 12.75 -6.34
CA ASP A 207 -8.61 13.67 -7.00
C ASP A 207 -9.28 13.02 -8.23
N LYS A 208 -10.61 13.13 -8.33
CA LYS A 208 -11.41 12.54 -9.42
C LYS A 208 -10.93 12.91 -10.82
N ARG A 209 -10.26 14.03 -11.02
CA ARG A 209 -9.68 14.40 -12.32
C ARG A 209 -8.72 13.34 -12.88
N HIS A 210 -8.13 12.50 -12.02
CA HIS A 210 -7.21 11.44 -12.42
C HIS A 210 -7.90 10.10 -12.74
N HIS A 211 -9.20 9.97 -12.45
CA HIS A 211 -10.00 8.77 -12.70
C HIS A 211 -9.82 8.19 -14.10
N GLN A 212 -10.09 9.01 -15.13
CA GLN A 212 -10.09 8.52 -16.51
C GLN A 212 -8.71 8.03 -16.95
N THR A 213 -7.65 8.67 -16.45
CA THR A 213 -6.28 8.27 -16.80
C THR A 213 -5.89 6.96 -16.14
N ILE A 214 -6.31 6.74 -14.89
CA ILE A 214 -6.09 5.48 -14.16
C ILE A 214 -6.82 4.32 -14.87
N ILE A 215 -8.11 4.49 -15.15
CA ILE A 215 -8.91 3.45 -15.83
C ILE A 215 -8.40 3.19 -17.24
N SER A 216 -8.05 4.23 -18.00
CA SER A 216 -7.47 4.08 -19.35
C SER A 216 -6.16 3.27 -19.31
N ARG A 217 -5.28 3.53 -18.34
CA ARG A 217 -4.04 2.76 -18.16
C ARG A 217 -4.34 1.29 -17.89
N LEU A 218 -5.30 0.97 -17.03
CA LEU A 218 -5.69 -0.40 -16.73
C LEU A 218 -6.34 -1.11 -17.91
N LYS A 219 -7.12 -0.39 -18.71
CA LYS A 219 -7.69 -0.91 -19.97
C LYS A 219 -6.59 -1.24 -20.98
N VAL A 220 -5.60 -0.36 -21.15
CA VAL A 220 -4.43 -0.61 -22.01
C VAL A 220 -3.67 -1.85 -21.54
N MET A 221 -3.38 -1.97 -20.24
CA MET A 221 -2.66 -3.13 -19.70
C MET A 221 -3.39 -4.45 -19.92
N SER A 222 -4.72 -4.40 -19.96
CA SER A 222 -5.60 -5.58 -20.05
C SER A 222 -6.20 -5.80 -21.45
N GLU A 223 -5.71 -5.07 -22.46
CA GLU A 223 -6.18 -5.12 -23.85
C GLU A 223 -7.69 -4.87 -24.02
N LEU A 224 -8.23 -3.94 -23.21
CA LEU A 224 -9.64 -3.55 -23.22
C LEU A 224 -9.89 -2.28 -24.04
N ASP A 225 -11.13 -2.08 -24.47
CA ASP A 225 -11.54 -0.90 -25.24
C ASP A 225 -11.64 0.34 -24.33
N ILE A 226 -10.72 1.28 -24.55
CA ILE A 226 -10.62 2.57 -23.83
C ILE A 226 -11.81 3.49 -24.13
N ALA A 227 -12.35 3.41 -25.35
CA ALA A 227 -13.45 4.26 -25.79
C ALA A 227 -14.78 3.83 -25.19
N GLU A 228 -14.98 2.53 -24.98
CA GLU A 228 -16.19 2.00 -24.37
C GLU A 228 -16.16 2.11 -22.84
N LYS A 229 -17.22 2.66 -22.25
CA LYS A 229 -17.35 2.96 -20.81
C LYS A 229 -18.72 2.62 -20.24
N ARG A 230 -19.63 2.12 -21.07
CA ARG A 230 -21.06 1.93 -20.76
C ARG A 230 -21.42 0.48 -20.47
N ILE A 231 -20.53 -0.45 -20.81
CA ILE A 231 -20.69 -1.87 -20.55
C ILE A 231 -19.55 -2.39 -19.68
N PRO A 232 -19.80 -3.42 -18.85
CA PRO A 232 -18.74 -4.17 -18.18
C PRO A 232 -17.67 -4.67 -19.15
N GLN A 233 -16.41 -4.64 -18.72
CA GLN A 233 -15.29 -5.19 -19.46
C GLN A 233 -14.40 -6.03 -18.55
N ASP A 234 -14.09 -7.25 -18.96
CA ASP A 234 -13.21 -8.15 -18.24
C ASP A 234 -11.97 -8.45 -19.07
N GLY A 235 -10.80 -8.33 -18.45
CA GLY A 235 -9.50 -8.53 -19.09
C GLY A 235 -8.55 -9.30 -18.19
N ARG A 236 -7.37 -9.60 -18.74
CA ARG A 236 -6.27 -10.19 -17.99
C ARG A 236 -4.97 -9.57 -18.43
N PHE A 237 -3.99 -9.55 -17.53
CA PHE A 237 -2.63 -9.18 -17.86
C PHE A 237 -1.68 -9.91 -16.92
N LYS A 238 -0.44 -10.10 -17.37
CA LYS A 238 0.61 -10.72 -16.56
C LYS A 238 1.71 -9.70 -16.27
N LEU A 239 2.22 -9.69 -15.04
CA LEU A 239 3.40 -8.93 -14.66
C LEU A 239 4.53 -9.85 -14.26
N ARG A 240 5.75 -9.53 -14.69
CA ARG A 240 6.98 -10.16 -14.18
C ARG A 240 7.63 -9.25 -13.16
N LEU A 241 7.84 -9.77 -11.95
CA LEU A 241 8.48 -9.07 -10.82
C LEU A 241 9.45 -10.00 -10.11
N LYS A 242 10.73 -9.59 -9.96
CA LYS A 242 11.79 -10.39 -9.31
C LYS A 242 11.88 -11.84 -9.83
N GLY A 243 11.72 -12.01 -11.15
CA GLY A 243 11.76 -13.33 -11.81
C GLY A 243 10.47 -14.17 -11.69
N ARG A 244 9.45 -13.67 -11.00
CA ARG A 244 8.16 -14.34 -10.79
C ARG A 244 7.11 -13.74 -11.72
N THR A 245 6.31 -14.58 -12.36
CA THR A 245 5.20 -14.12 -13.22
C THR A 245 3.88 -14.23 -12.47
N ILE A 246 3.19 -13.09 -12.31
CA ILE A 246 1.92 -12.98 -11.58
C ILE A 246 0.82 -12.66 -12.60
N ASP A 247 -0.28 -13.44 -12.54
CA ASP A 247 -1.44 -13.26 -13.41
C ASP A 247 -2.47 -12.36 -12.71
N PHE A 248 -3.02 -11.39 -13.45
CA PHE A 248 -4.02 -10.46 -12.93
C PHE A 248 -5.29 -10.58 -13.75
N ARG A 249 -6.44 -10.64 -13.06
CA ARG A 249 -7.76 -10.55 -13.71
C ARG A 249 -8.38 -9.21 -13.38
N VAL A 250 -8.79 -8.50 -14.41
CA VAL A 250 -9.35 -7.15 -14.29
C VAL A 250 -10.81 -7.20 -14.67
N SER A 251 -11.65 -6.54 -13.87
CA SER A 251 -13.05 -6.31 -14.18
C SER A 251 -13.33 -4.82 -13.99
N ILE A 252 -13.81 -4.17 -15.05
CA ILE A 252 -14.16 -2.75 -15.06
C ILE A 252 -15.66 -2.62 -15.27
N MET A 253 -16.32 -1.95 -14.34
CA MET A 253 -17.77 -1.79 -14.30
C MET A 253 -18.16 -0.31 -14.40
N PRO A 254 -19.11 0.06 -15.27
CA PRO A 254 -19.71 1.39 -15.25
C PRO A 254 -20.39 1.66 -13.90
N SER A 255 -20.20 2.85 -13.36
CA SER A 255 -20.69 3.29 -12.05
C SER A 255 -21.29 4.70 -12.15
N VAL A 256 -21.94 5.18 -11.08
CA VAL A 256 -22.63 6.49 -11.07
C VAL A 256 -21.67 7.65 -11.32
N HIS A 257 -20.43 7.53 -10.84
CA HIS A 257 -19.45 8.61 -10.88
C HIS A 257 -18.30 8.37 -11.86
N GLY A 258 -18.34 7.30 -12.64
CA GLY A 258 -17.27 6.90 -13.55
C GLY A 258 -17.27 5.40 -13.79
N GLU A 259 -16.10 4.80 -13.73
CA GLU A 259 -15.90 3.36 -13.86
C GLU A 259 -15.17 2.86 -12.61
N ASP A 260 -15.65 1.76 -12.04
CA ASP A 260 -15.00 1.08 -10.93
C ASP A 260 -14.20 -0.09 -11.48
N CYS A 261 -13.03 -0.36 -10.90
CA CYS A 261 -12.16 -1.45 -11.33
C CYS A 261 -11.84 -2.36 -10.15
N VAL A 262 -11.97 -3.66 -10.36
CA VAL A 262 -11.53 -4.69 -9.42
C VAL A 262 -10.49 -5.55 -10.13
N ILE A 263 -9.35 -5.72 -9.47
CA ILE A 263 -8.23 -6.49 -9.99
C ILE A 263 -7.95 -7.61 -9.01
N ARG A 264 -8.10 -8.86 -9.44
CA ARG A 264 -7.71 -10.03 -8.67
C ARG A 264 -6.29 -10.43 -8.98
N ILE A 265 -5.49 -10.60 -7.93
CA ILE A 265 -4.09 -11.03 -8.02
C ILE A 265 -4.06 -12.56 -7.92
N LEU A 266 -3.62 -13.21 -9.00
CA LEU A 266 -3.43 -14.65 -9.07
C LEU A 266 -1.92 -14.95 -9.07
N ASP A 267 -1.34 -14.89 -7.87
CA ASP A 267 0.05 -15.26 -7.69
C ASP A 267 0.18 -16.79 -7.62
N LYS A 268 0.39 -17.41 -8.78
CA LYS A 268 0.53 -18.87 -8.94
C LYS A 268 1.73 -19.45 -8.17
N GLU A 269 2.71 -18.62 -7.82
CA GLU A 269 3.96 -19.06 -7.21
C GLU A 269 4.04 -18.82 -5.69
N SER A 270 3.15 -18.01 -5.09
CA SER A 270 3.09 -17.88 -3.61
C SER A 270 2.33 -19.00 -2.93
N MET A 271 1.68 -19.86 -3.71
CA MET A 271 1.32 -21.20 -3.25
C MET A 271 2.64 -21.91 -2.95
N SER A 272 3.00 -22.01 -1.67
CA SER A 272 4.27 -22.51 -1.14
C SER A 272 4.76 -23.77 -1.86
N GLU A 273 6.07 -24.06 -1.81
CA GLU A 273 6.63 -25.29 -2.40
C GLU A 273 5.89 -26.58 -1.98
N GLU A 274 5.18 -26.54 -0.85
CA GLU A 274 4.25 -27.58 -0.39
C GLU A 274 3.05 -27.76 -1.36
N PHE A 275 2.42 -26.69 -1.85
CA PHE A 275 1.29 -26.75 -2.78
C PHE A 275 1.64 -27.01 -4.24
N LYS A 276 2.93 -27.03 -4.63
CA LYS A 276 3.34 -27.48 -5.99
C LYS A 276 2.82 -28.88 -6.30
N ASN A 277 2.67 -29.71 -5.28
CA ASN A 277 1.95 -30.97 -5.36
C ASN A 277 0.68 -30.86 -4.53
N LEU A 278 -0.47 -30.64 -5.17
CA LEU A 278 -1.81 -30.65 -4.55
C LEU A 278 -2.11 -32.02 -3.93
N ARG A 279 -1.55 -32.27 -2.74
CA ARG A 279 -1.78 -33.47 -1.94
C ARG A 279 -2.83 -33.13 -0.89
N LEU A 280 -3.79 -34.04 -0.72
CA LEU A 280 -4.81 -33.93 0.33
C LEU A 280 -4.20 -33.77 1.73
N ASP A 281 -2.97 -34.24 1.93
CA ASP A 281 -2.23 -34.16 3.20
C ASP A 281 -1.95 -32.71 3.64
N ILE A 282 -1.98 -31.74 2.72
CA ILE A 282 -1.58 -30.33 2.95
C ILE A 282 -2.78 -29.44 3.28
N LEU A 283 -4.00 -29.98 3.14
CA LEU A 283 -5.25 -29.23 3.33
C LEU A 283 -5.65 -29.06 4.81
N GLY A 284 -4.83 -29.50 5.75
CA GLY A 284 -5.07 -29.34 7.19
C GLY A 284 -6.17 -30.24 7.76
N PHE A 285 -6.61 -31.26 7.03
CA PHE A 285 -7.55 -32.26 7.55
C PHE A 285 -6.89 -33.16 8.60
N ASP A 286 -7.66 -33.58 9.60
CA ASP A 286 -7.24 -34.66 10.48
C ASP A 286 -7.17 -36.01 9.72
N GLU A 287 -6.44 -36.96 10.29
CA GLU A 287 -6.14 -38.23 9.63
C GLU A 287 -7.40 -39.08 9.34
N GLU A 288 -8.44 -38.97 10.17
CA GLU A 288 -9.70 -39.70 9.99
C GLU A 288 -10.50 -39.12 8.82
N THR A 289 -10.62 -37.79 8.76
CA THR A 289 -11.27 -37.08 7.65
C THR A 289 -10.58 -37.36 6.32
N LEU A 290 -9.24 -37.34 6.30
CA LEU A 290 -8.43 -37.68 5.14
C LEU A 290 -8.68 -39.10 4.63
N ARG A 291 -8.78 -40.09 5.53
CA ARG A 291 -9.11 -41.48 5.15
C ARG A 291 -10.51 -41.59 4.56
N LYS A 292 -11.51 -40.94 5.17
CA LYS A 292 -12.90 -40.94 4.67
C LYS A 292 -12.97 -40.32 3.28
N LEU A 293 -12.37 -39.14 3.09
CA LEU A 293 -12.33 -38.46 1.81
C LEU A 293 -11.65 -39.32 0.75
N ARG A 294 -10.47 -39.88 1.04
CA ARG A 294 -9.74 -40.80 0.12
C ARG A 294 -10.53 -42.04 -0.25
N LYS A 295 -11.34 -42.57 0.67
CA LYS A 295 -12.23 -43.70 0.40
C LYS A 295 -13.33 -43.28 -0.58
N PHE A 296 -14.08 -42.23 -0.26
CA PHE A 296 -15.24 -41.82 -1.05
C PHE A 296 -14.89 -41.34 -2.47
N ILE A 297 -13.76 -40.65 -2.66
CA ILE A 297 -13.32 -40.24 -4.01
C ILE A 297 -12.84 -41.41 -4.89
N ARG A 298 -12.58 -42.58 -4.29
CA ARG A 298 -12.14 -43.80 -5.00
C ARG A 298 -13.29 -44.79 -5.27
N GLU A 299 -14.49 -44.52 -4.79
CA GLU A 299 -15.64 -45.37 -5.08
C GLU A 299 -15.95 -45.33 -6.59
N PRO A 300 -16.32 -46.46 -7.21
CA PRO A 300 -16.51 -46.57 -8.67
C PRO A 300 -17.70 -45.76 -9.19
N TYR A 301 -18.62 -45.36 -8.32
CA TYR A 301 -19.80 -44.55 -8.63
C TYR A 301 -20.28 -43.80 -7.37
N GLY A 302 -20.75 -42.58 -7.56
CA GLY A 302 -21.20 -41.70 -6.49
C GLY A 302 -20.97 -40.23 -6.83
N MET A 303 -21.45 -39.34 -5.97
CA MET A 303 -21.24 -37.89 -6.10
C MET A 303 -20.56 -37.37 -4.84
N VAL A 304 -19.48 -36.61 -5.01
CA VAL A 304 -18.79 -35.88 -3.93
C VAL A 304 -19.01 -34.40 -4.18
N LEU A 305 -19.69 -33.71 -3.28
CA LEU A 305 -19.84 -32.25 -3.34
C LEU A 305 -18.85 -31.59 -2.40
N VAL A 306 -18.01 -30.72 -2.96
CA VAL A 306 -17.24 -29.74 -2.19
C VAL A 306 -18.08 -28.47 -2.15
N THR A 307 -18.49 -28.09 -0.95
CA THR A 307 -19.32 -26.92 -0.71
C THR A 307 -18.62 -26.00 0.28
N GLY A 308 -18.75 -24.69 0.03
CA GLY A 308 -18.21 -23.62 0.83
C GLY A 308 -18.68 -22.28 0.25
N PRO A 309 -18.58 -21.18 1.00
CA PRO A 309 -18.69 -19.85 0.44
C PRO A 309 -17.56 -19.59 -0.58
N THR A 310 -17.63 -18.49 -1.33
CA THR A 310 -16.56 -18.12 -2.27
C THR A 310 -15.26 -17.82 -1.52
N GLY A 311 -14.20 -18.57 -1.84
CA GLY A 311 -12.88 -18.49 -1.19
C GLY A 311 -12.67 -19.62 -0.21
#